data_AF-E3MPQ7-F1
#
_entry.id   AF-E3MPQ7-F1
#
_cell.length_a   1.000
_cell.length_b   1.000
_cell.length_c   1.000
_cell.angle_alpha   90.00
_cell.angle_beta   90.00
_cell.angle_gamma   90.00
#
_symmetry.space_group_name_H-M   'P 1'
#
loop_
_entity.id
_entity.type
_entity.pdbx_description
1 polymer ?
#
loop_
_entity_poly.entity_id
_entity_poly.type
_entity_poly.pdbx_seq_one_letter_code
_entity_poly.pdbx_strand_id
1 'polypeptide(L)'
;MATSRPQPLFYQSSKCVALYLDANIRFQLSLRCPAFQTVHQAATLRIHDLKMRQDDFVVNDTTFTLGVIQKYTTTPTPESVKLRNDSGGIQYDVDRYGLSEEDGIRVKKCKLNNFTLQEELYIAHRVLERRIYDNRYKAIQLERLAHHMRLNNQEPPYTHYLQLTMTTGTVQKVERLEYDNNFKISSDYIIEKMFGVARRKVQIKNLQIDREALDLQLMRHFQNAEFLSFAGTGSLKVFNVNQNNRIHFAKCNDVETDFADFVNICSKVGQFYSIGFQHQTTVEEFFEMFRNLPGAETGKSDESRLSQFPECIIISMSDETELNVWFEKTNEEDKVYCNTEFIVKIKVQNRGHAHVI
;
A
#
# COMPACT_ATOMS: atom_id res chain seq x y z
N MET A 1 36.92 -29.06 18.34
CA MET A 1 35.53 -28.90 18.82
C MET A 1 35.25 -27.42 18.97
N ALA A 2 34.39 -26.85 18.12
CA ALA A 2 33.96 -25.46 18.27
C ALA A 2 32.98 -25.37 19.45
N THR A 3 33.41 -24.77 20.55
CA THR A 3 32.55 -24.52 21.72
C THR A 3 31.55 -23.42 21.36
N SER A 4 30.29 -23.78 21.12
CA SER A 4 29.21 -22.81 21.03
C SER A 4 29.09 -22.12 22.39
N ARG A 5 29.38 -20.81 22.46
CA ARG A 5 29.12 -20.02 23.67
C ARG A 5 27.63 -20.18 24.03
N PRO A 6 27.29 -20.53 25.29
CA PRO A 6 25.89 -20.61 25.69
C PRO A 6 25.24 -19.24 25.47
N GLN A 7 24.16 -19.21 24.68
CA GLN A 7 23.36 -17.99 24.55
C GLN A 7 22.81 -17.67 25.95
N PRO A 8 23.06 -16.46 26.50
CA PRO A 8 22.62 -16.15 27.84
C PRO A 8 21.10 -16.30 27.95
N LEU A 9 20.60 -16.74 29.11
CA LEU A 9 19.17 -16.90 29.43
C LEU A 9 18.35 -15.64 29.06
N PHE A 10 19.01 -14.48 29.13
CA PHE A 10 18.51 -13.18 28.69
C PHE A 10 18.09 -13.15 27.21
N TYR A 11 18.81 -13.81 26.31
CA TYR A 11 18.52 -13.80 24.87
C TYR A 11 17.24 -14.57 24.54
N GLN A 12 17.03 -15.75 25.13
CA GLN A 12 15.81 -16.54 24.92
C GLN A 12 14.59 -15.84 25.54
N SER A 13 14.76 -15.28 26.74
CA SER A 13 13.72 -14.47 27.39
C SER A 13 13.38 -13.23 26.56
N SER A 14 14.40 -12.53 26.03
CA SER A 14 14.21 -11.36 25.16
C SER A 14 13.53 -11.71 23.84
N LYS A 15 13.81 -12.88 23.26
CA LYS A 15 13.09 -13.37 22.06
C LYS A 15 11.62 -13.61 22.34
N CYS A 16 11.31 -14.21 23.48
CA CYS A 16 9.92 -14.42 23.91
C CYS A 16 9.20 -13.07 24.10
N VAL A 17 9.81 -12.13 24.83
CA VAL A 17 9.27 -10.78 25.00
C VAL A 17 9.08 -10.09 23.66
N ALA A 18 10.08 -10.14 22.76
CA ALA A 18 10.00 -9.53 21.45
C ALA A 18 8.85 -10.10 20.60
N LEU A 19 8.49 -11.38 20.74
CA LEU A 19 7.37 -11.97 20.00
C LEU A 19 6.01 -11.32 20.33
N TYR A 20 5.85 -10.83 21.57
CA TYR A 20 4.60 -10.25 22.07
C TYR A 20 4.65 -8.74 22.25
N LEU A 21 5.81 -8.12 22.06
CA LEU A 21 5.96 -6.68 22.12
C LEU A 21 5.36 -6.04 20.87
N ASP A 22 4.67 -4.91 21.07
CA ASP A 22 4.12 -4.11 19.97
C ASP A 22 5.18 -3.78 18.91
N ALA A 23 4.79 -3.85 17.64
CA ALA A 23 5.69 -3.69 16.50
C ALA A 23 6.37 -2.31 16.50
N ASN A 24 5.64 -1.25 16.85
CA ASN A 24 6.17 0.12 16.86
C ASN A 24 7.20 0.31 17.97
N ILE A 25 6.94 -0.26 19.15
CA ILE A 25 7.92 -0.30 20.25
C ILE A 25 9.18 -1.07 19.82
N ARG A 26 9.01 -2.22 19.15
CA ARG A 26 10.14 -3.02 18.65
C ARG A 26 11.01 -2.26 17.66
N PHE A 27 10.41 -1.53 16.71
CA PHE A 27 11.17 -0.72 15.76
C PHE A 27 12.01 0.32 16.50
N GLN A 28 11.40 1.02 17.45
CA GLN A 28 12.07 2.05 18.25
C GLN A 28 13.21 1.50 19.12
N LEU A 29 13.00 0.36 19.77
CA LEU A 29 14.06 -0.31 20.53
C LEU A 29 15.21 -0.79 19.62
N SER A 30 14.89 -1.32 18.44
CA SER A 30 15.91 -1.81 17.50
C SER A 30 16.82 -0.70 16.97
N LEU A 31 16.28 0.51 16.79
CA LEU A 31 17.03 1.69 16.34
C LEU A 31 17.91 2.27 17.44
N ARG A 32 17.45 2.24 18.70
CA ARG A 32 18.13 2.89 19.83
C ARG A 32 19.05 1.97 20.61
N CYS A 33 18.83 0.65 20.54
CA CYS A 33 19.53 -0.33 21.35
C CYS A 33 20.18 -1.40 20.45
N PRO A 34 21.49 -1.27 20.13
CA PRO A 34 22.20 -2.26 19.32
C PRO A 34 22.11 -3.69 19.84
N ALA A 35 22.09 -3.87 21.17
CA ALA A 35 21.94 -5.18 21.80
C ALA A 35 20.57 -5.84 21.51
N PHE A 36 19.51 -5.04 21.34
CA PHE A 36 18.17 -5.55 21.00
C PHE A 36 18.02 -5.81 19.50
N GLN A 37 18.84 -5.20 18.65
CA GLN A 37 18.78 -5.35 17.20
C GLN A 37 18.85 -6.82 16.75
N THR A 38 19.74 -7.61 17.37
CA THR A 38 19.88 -9.05 17.07
C THR A 38 18.63 -9.85 17.48
N VAL A 39 18.01 -9.50 18.60
CA VAL A 39 16.76 -10.13 19.07
C VAL A 39 15.61 -9.75 18.13
N HIS A 40 15.51 -8.47 17.78
CA HIS A 40 14.51 -7.92 16.86
C HIS A 40 14.54 -8.60 15.49
N GLN A 41 15.74 -8.89 14.96
CA GLN A 41 15.93 -9.58 13.68
C GLN A 41 15.63 -11.09 13.78
N ALA A 42 16.01 -11.73 14.88
CA ALA A 42 15.83 -13.18 15.03
C ALA A 42 14.39 -13.60 15.40
N ALA A 43 13.66 -12.76 16.14
CA ALA A 43 12.28 -13.06 16.55
C ALA A 43 11.27 -12.66 15.46
N THR A 44 10.27 -13.52 15.22
CA THR A 44 9.17 -13.22 14.29
C THR A 44 8.52 -11.89 14.62
N LEU A 45 8.36 -11.03 13.61
CA LEU A 45 7.62 -9.78 13.75
C LEU A 45 6.14 -10.04 13.48
N ARG A 46 5.29 -9.71 14.43
CA ARG A 46 3.83 -9.81 14.29
C ARG A 46 3.25 -8.41 14.16
N ILE A 47 2.46 -8.21 13.11
CA ILE A 47 1.74 -6.96 12.84
C ILE A 47 0.27 -7.31 12.72
N HIS A 48 -0.58 -6.60 13.46
CA HIS A 48 -2.01 -6.83 13.41
C HIS A 48 -2.59 -6.19 12.15
N ASP A 49 -2.35 -4.89 11.96
CA ASP A 49 -2.79 -4.18 10.77
C ASP A 49 -1.59 -3.52 10.09
N LEU A 50 -1.42 -3.78 8.80
CA LEU A 50 -0.48 -3.06 7.95
C LEU A 50 -1.28 -2.44 6.80
N LYS A 51 -1.21 -1.12 6.65
CA LYS A 51 -1.80 -0.41 5.51
C LYS A 51 -0.68 0.23 4.71
N MET A 52 -0.59 -0.13 3.44
CA MET A 52 0.38 0.44 2.49
C MET A 52 -0.37 1.43 1.60
N ARG A 53 0.03 2.70 1.67
CA ARG A 53 -0.50 3.77 0.83
C ARG A 53 0.62 4.33 -0.06
N GLN A 54 0.24 5.19 -1.00
CA GLN A 54 1.21 5.81 -1.90
C GLN A 54 2.29 6.59 -1.13
N ASP A 55 1.83 7.37 -0.15
CA ASP A 55 2.63 8.41 0.50
C ASP A 55 3.00 8.07 1.96
N ASP A 56 2.34 7.06 2.51
CA ASP A 56 2.47 6.65 3.90
C ASP A 56 2.27 5.14 4.06
N PHE A 57 2.59 4.64 5.24
CA PHE A 57 2.12 3.34 5.66
C PHE A 57 1.73 3.40 7.14
N VAL A 58 0.79 2.54 7.51
CA VAL A 58 0.26 2.45 8.86
C VAL A 58 0.59 1.09 9.44
N VAL A 59 1.26 1.05 10.58
CA VAL A 59 1.49 -0.17 11.36
C VAL A 59 0.66 -0.09 12.63
N ASN A 60 -0.34 -0.96 12.73
CA ASN A 60 -1.39 -0.94 13.74
C ASN A 60 -2.11 0.42 13.73
N ASP A 61 -1.80 1.29 14.68
CA ASP A 61 -2.38 2.61 14.91
C ASP A 61 -1.41 3.77 14.62
N THR A 62 -0.21 3.46 14.14
CA THR A 62 0.85 4.44 13.93
C THR A 62 1.10 4.65 12.45
N THR A 63 0.88 5.88 11.99
CA THR A 63 1.16 6.31 10.61
C THR A 63 2.61 6.76 10.51
N PHE A 64 3.30 6.24 9.51
CA PHE A 64 4.66 6.59 9.16
C PHE A 64 4.67 7.30 7.81
N THR A 65 5.19 8.52 7.79
CA THR A 65 5.45 9.27 6.55
C THR A 65 6.94 9.52 6.41
N LEU A 66 7.47 9.32 5.22
CA LEU A 66 8.85 9.67 4.88
C LEU A 66 8.82 10.76 3.82
N GLY A 67 9.61 11.81 4.00
CA GLY A 67 9.76 12.83 2.98
C GLY A 67 11.08 13.58 3.06
N VAL A 68 11.46 14.21 1.95
CA VAL A 68 12.61 15.11 1.88
C VAL A 68 12.19 16.50 2.31
N ILE A 69 12.82 17.01 3.35
CA ILE A 69 12.66 18.40 3.79
C ILE A 69 13.83 19.25 3.29
N GLN A 70 13.56 20.54 3.04
CA GLN A 70 14.57 21.49 2.62
C GLN A 70 14.87 22.48 3.73
N LYS A 71 16.14 22.56 4.14
CA LYS A 71 16.59 23.53 5.14
C LYS A 71 17.54 24.53 4.47
N TYR A 72 17.12 25.79 4.44
CA TYR A 72 17.96 26.87 3.90
C TYR A 72 19.08 27.17 4.87
N THR A 73 20.31 27.24 4.35
CA THR A 73 21.52 27.36 5.15
C THR A 73 22.00 28.81 5.25
N THR A 74 21.77 29.59 4.20
CA THR A 74 22.24 30.99 4.09
C THR A 74 21.16 32.02 4.39
N THR A 75 19.88 31.64 4.27
CA THR A 75 18.73 32.52 4.50
C THR A 75 17.66 31.81 5.34
N PRO A 76 16.74 32.56 5.97
CA PRO A 76 15.58 31.96 6.62
C PRO A 76 14.80 31.11 5.61
N THR A 77 14.45 29.88 6.00
CA THR A 77 13.66 28.99 5.15
C THR A 77 12.33 29.68 4.80
N PRO A 78 11.98 29.82 3.50
CA PRO A 78 10.74 30.44 3.07
C PRO A 78 9.52 29.80 3.73
N GLU A 79 8.49 30.60 4.00
CA GLU A 79 7.28 30.14 4.71
C GLU A 79 6.57 28.97 4.01
N SER A 80 6.48 29.00 2.69
CA SER A 80 5.94 27.89 1.89
C SER A 80 6.74 26.59 2.06
N VAL A 81 8.07 26.69 2.19
CA VAL A 81 8.94 25.54 2.43
C VAL A 81 8.82 25.05 3.87
N LYS A 82 8.71 25.96 4.85
CA LYS A 82 8.45 25.58 6.26
C LYS A 82 7.14 24.80 6.38
N LEU A 83 6.05 25.33 5.81
CA LEU A 83 4.75 24.67 5.82
C LEU A 83 4.82 23.27 5.21
N ARG A 84 5.52 23.12 4.08
CA ARG A 84 5.73 21.81 3.45
C ARG A 84 6.60 20.88 4.29
N ASN A 85 7.65 21.37 4.93
CA ASN A 85 8.49 20.57 5.82
C ASN A 85 7.71 20.09 7.05
N ASP A 86 6.86 20.96 7.61
CA ASP A 86 6.01 20.66 8.76
C ASP A 86 4.89 19.66 8.38
N SER A 87 4.47 19.63 7.11
CA SER A 87 3.54 18.64 6.57
C SER A 87 4.21 17.33 6.12
N GLY A 88 5.50 17.10 6.44
CA GLY A 88 6.19 15.84 6.14
C GLY A 88 7.25 15.91 5.03
N GLY A 89 7.31 17.01 4.27
CA GLY A 89 8.27 17.20 3.19
C GLY A 89 7.77 16.69 1.83
N ILE A 90 8.71 16.45 0.91
CA ILE A 90 8.47 15.94 -0.45
C ILE A 90 8.52 14.41 -0.41
N GLN A 91 7.45 13.72 -0.82
CA GLN A 91 7.27 12.27 -0.64
C GLN A 91 7.88 11.41 -1.75
N TYR A 92 8.68 12.00 -2.63
CA TYR A 92 9.35 11.32 -3.73
C TYR A 92 10.82 11.77 -3.82
N ASP A 93 11.60 10.99 -4.56
CA ASP A 93 13.00 11.29 -4.80
C ASP A 93 13.19 12.58 -5.58
N VAL A 94 14.15 13.37 -5.11
CA VAL A 94 14.50 14.65 -5.74
C VAL A 94 16.00 14.75 -5.95
N ASP A 95 16.37 15.49 -6.98
CA ASP A 95 17.75 15.89 -7.18
C ASP A 95 18.18 16.95 -6.15
N ARG A 96 19.45 17.37 -6.25
CA ARG A 96 20.02 18.42 -5.38
C ARG A 96 19.29 19.77 -5.47
N TYR A 97 18.40 19.98 -6.43
CA TYR A 97 17.57 21.18 -6.60
C TYR A 97 16.13 20.97 -6.09
N GLY A 98 15.80 19.81 -5.53
CA GLY A 98 14.45 19.51 -5.06
C GLY A 98 13.46 19.21 -6.18
N LEU A 99 13.95 18.82 -7.37
CA LEU A 99 13.14 18.48 -8.54
C LEU A 99 13.18 16.97 -8.80
N SER A 100 12.08 16.40 -9.29
CA SER A 100 12.05 14.97 -9.66
C SER A 100 12.87 14.69 -10.94
N GLU A 101 13.14 13.42 -11.22
CA GLU A 101 13.69 13.01 -12.53
C GLU A 101 12.71 13.31 -13.67
N GLU A 102 11.41 13.14 -13.44
CA GLU A 102 10.35 13.41 -14.42
C GLU A 102 10.27 14.90 -14.79
N ASP A 103 10.54 15.80 -13.85
CA ASP A 103 10.63 17.25 -14.10
C ASP A 103 11.74 17.60 -15.09
N GLY A 104 12.84 16.82 -15.10
CA GLY A 104 13.90 16.96 -16.11
C GLY A 104 13.42 16.65 -17.53
N ILE A 105 12.47 15.72 -17.67
CA ILE A 105 11.83 15.36 -18.95
C ILE A 105 10.78 16.42 -19.32
N ARG A 106 10.01 16.91 -18.35
CA ARG A 106 9.00 17.97 -18.54
C ARG A 106 9.64 19.27 -19.03
N VAL A 107 10.76 19.69 -18.46
CA VAL A 107 11.52 20.87 -18.92
C VAL A 107 12.07 20.70 -20.34
N LYS A 108 12.52 19.49 -20.71
CA LYS A 108 12.91 19.20 -22.11
C LYS A 108 11.73 19.33 -23.07
N LYS A 109 10.52 18.95 -22.64
CA LYS A 109 9.28 19.05 -23.44
C LYS A 109 8.70 20.48 -23.47
N CYS A 110 8.76 21.21 -22.36
CA CYS A 110 8.29 22.60 -22.22
C CYS A 110 9.16 23.63 -22.95
N LYS A 111 10.38 23.29 -23.38
CA LYS A 111 11.13 24.09 -24.37
C LYS A 111 10.35 24.31 -25.68
N LEU A 112 9.28 23.53 -25.94
CA LEU A 112 8.43 23.71 -27.11
C LEU A 112 7.25 24.68 -26.89
N ASN A 113 6.76 24.89 -25.65
CA ASN A 113 5.61 25.76 -25.38
C ASN A 113 5.79 26.52 -24.05
N ASN A 114 6.34 27.75 -24.09
CA ASN A 114 6.35 28.70 -22.97
C ASN A 114 4.95 29.22 -22.56
N PHE A 115 3.88 28.79 -23.24
CA PHE A 115 2.54 29.40 -23.19
C PHE A 115 1.65 28.86 -22.04
N THR A 116 1.80 27.61 -21.62
CA THR A 116 0.86 26.95 -20.68
C THR A 116 0.98 27.43 -19.23
N LEU A 117 2.17 27.82 -18.77
CA LEU A 117 2.39 28.26 -17.38
C LEU A 117 1.91 29.70 -17.11
N GLN A 118 1.94 30.58 -18.12
CA GLN A 118 1.34 31.92 -18.02
C GLN A 118 -0.19 31.83 -17.93
N GLU A 119 -0.80 30.88 -18.64
CA GLU A 119 -2.23 30.60 -18.55
C GLU A 119 -2.62 29.99 -17.20
N GLU A 120 -1.82 29.09 -16.61
CA GLU A 120 -2.06 28.57 -15.26
C GLU A 120 -2.00 29.67 -14.18
N LEU A 121 -1.04 30.60 -14.29
CA LEU A 121 -0.95 31.78 -13.42
C LEU A 121 -2.18 32.70 -13.59
N TYR A 122 -2.65 32.88 -14.83
CA TYR A 122 -3.84 33.67 -15.15
C TYR A 122 -5.13 33.03 -14.61
N ILE A 123 -5.29 31.72 -14.74
CA ILE A 123 -6.45 30.96 -14.22
C ILE A 123 -6.44 30.97 -12.68
N ALA A 124 -5.28 30.75 -12.06
CA ALA A 124 -5.14 30.83 -10.60
C ALA A 124 -5.48 32.22 -10.04
N HIS A 125 -5.16 33.28 -10.79
CA HIS A 125 -5.48 34.68 -10.44
C HIS A 125 -6.99 34.95 -10.39
N ARG A 126 -7.82 34.21 -11.13
CA ARG A 126 -9.27 34.43 -11.20
C ARG A 126 -10.09 33.64 -10.17
N VAL A 127 -9.55 32.56 -9.59
CA VAL A 127 -10.36 31.55 -8.87
C VAL A 127 -10.02 31.41 -7.38
N LEU A 128 -8.83 31.83 -6.92
CA LEU A 128 -8.38 31.58 -5.54
C LEU A 128 -8.44 32.84 -4.65
N GLU A 129 -8.75 32.66 -3.37
CA GLU A 129 -8.67 33.72 -2.36
C GLU A 129 -7.24 34.32 -2.28
N ARG A 130 -7.11 35.63 -1.96
CA ARG A 130 -5.82 36.36 -1.96
C ARG A 130 -4.70 35.66 -1.18
N ARG A 131 -4.99 35.02 -0.04
CA ARG A 131 -3.98 34.30 0.78
C ARG A 131 -3.47 33.03 0.10
N ILE A 132 -4.36 32.28 -0.56
CA ILE A 132 -4.01 31.05 -1.29
C ILE A 132 -3.17 31.41 -2.53
N TYR A 133 -3.51 32.53 -3.17
CA TYR A 133 -2.76 33.09 -4.31
C TYR A 133 -1.32 33.46 -3.94
N ASP A 134 -1.09 34.21 -2.86
CA ASP A 134 0.26 34.64 -2.45
C ASP A 134 1.19 33.46 -2.15
N ASN A 135 0.67 32.42 -1.50
CA ASN A 135 1.44 31.22 -1.18
C ASN A 135 1.79 30.41 -2.44
N ARG A 136 0.82 30.24 -3.35
CA ARG A 136 1.04 29.52 -4.62
C ARG A 136 2.00 30.27 -5.54
N TYR A 137 1.88 31.61 -5.63
CA TYR A 137 2.81 32.43 -6.40
C TYR A 137 4.25 32.29 -5.88
N LYS A 138 4.46 32.38 -4.56
CA LYS A 138 5.79 32.17 -3.94
C LYS A 138 6.33 30.77 -4.21
N ALA A 139 5.49 29.73 -4.15
CA ALA A 139 5.90 28.36 -4.46
C ALA A 139 6.39 28.22 -5.92
N ILE A 140 5.65 28.78 -6.87
CA ILE A 140 6.03 28.80 -8.30
C ILE A 140 7.36 29.53 -8.52
N GLN A 141 7.61 30.64 -7.80
CA GLN A 141 8.89 31.34 -7.90
C GLN A 141 10.07 30.49 -7.42
N LEU A 142 9.89 29.72 -6.35
CA LEU A 142 10.92 28.82 -5.82
C LEU A 142 11.20 27.65 -6.79
N GLU A 143 10.16 27.10 -7.41
CA GLU A 143 10.30 26.06 -8.43
C GLU A 143 11.04 26.58 -9.66
N ARG A 144 10.71 27.79 -10.13
CA ARG A 144 11.44 28.45 -11.23
C ARG A 144 12.91 28.68 -10.88
N LEU A 145 13.19 29.10 -9.65
CA LEU A 145 14.55 29.28 -9.17
C LEU A 145 15.30 27.93 -9.15
N ALA A 146 14.67 26.85 -8.69
CA ALA A 146 15.25 25.51 -8.71
C ALA A 146 15.61 25.07 -10.14
N HIS A 147 14.72 25.27 -11.12
CA HIS A 147 15.01 24.98 -12.52
C HIS A 147 16.15 25.84 -13.08
N HIS A 148 16.18 27.13 -12.75
CA HIS A 148 17.27 28.02 -13.16
C HIS A 148 18.62 27.55 -12.59
N MET A 149 18.66 27.22 -11.30
CA MET A 149 19.87 26.70 -10.66
C MET A 149 20.31 25.38 -11.29
N ARG A 150 19.37 24.47 -11.59
CA ARG A 150 19.63 23.20 -12.27
C ARG A 150 20.23 23.39 -13.66
N LEU A 151 19.68 24.30 -14.45
CA LEU A 151 20.15 24.59 -15.81
C LEU A 151 21.54 25.22 -15.83
N ASN A 152 21.83 26.08 -14.86
CA ASN A 152 23.11 26.80 -14.77
C ASN A 152 24.13 26.12 -13.84
N ASN A 153 23.81 24.94 -13.31
CA ASN A 153 24.62 24.19 -12.35
C ASN A 153 25.08 25.03 -11.14
N GLN A 154 24.18 25.85 -10.60
CA GLN A 154 24.47 26.73 -9.45
C GLN A 154 24.25 25.99 -8.13
N GLU A 155 25.02 26.32 -7.10
CA GLU A 155 24.83 25.72 -5.78
C GLU A 155 23.48 26.17 -5.16
N PRO A 156 22.60 25.25 -4.74
CA PRO A 156 21.34 25.62 -4.09
C PRO A 156 21.58 26.23 -2.70
N PRO A 157 20.75 27.20 -2.25
CA PRO A 157 20.89 27.83 -0.93
C PRO A 157 20.33 26.99 0.23
N TYR A 158 20.12 25.68 0.01
CA TYR A 158 19.52 24.76 0.96
C TYR A 158 20.16 23.38 0.88
N THR A 159 20.01 22.63 1.97
CA THR A 159 20.37 21.23 2.06
C THR A 159 19.13 20.39 2.32
N HIS A 160 19.10 19.20 1.76
CA HIS A 160 18.02 18.24 1.94
C HIS A 160 18.28 17.32 3.14
N TYR A 161 17.20 16.97 3.84
CA TYR A 161 17.22 15.97 4.91
C TYR A 161 16.05 15.02 4.71
N LEU A 162 16.23 13.75 5.03
CA LEU A 162 15.13 12.81 5.19
C LEU A 162 14.44 13.09 6.52
N GLN A 163 13.11 13.13 6.49
CA GLN A 163 12.28 13.26 7.67
C GLN A 163 11.34 12.06 7.75
N LEU A 164 11.54 11.21 8.76
CA LEU A 164 10.59 10.19 9.15
C LEU A 164 9.67 10.75 10.23
N THR A 165 8.38 10.79 9.96
CA THR A 165 7.36 11.25 10.91
C THR A 165 6.50 10.07 11.32
N MET A 166 6.40 9.84 12.62
CA MET A 166 5.59 8.79 13.24
C MET A 166 4.46 9.45 14.01
N THR A 167 3.22 9.14 13.66
CA THR A 167 2.04 9.74 14.29
C THR A 167 1.14 8.65 14.86
N THR A 168 0.87 8.71 16.16
CA THR A 168 -0.01 7.78 16.89
C THR A 168 -1.05 8.61 17.62
N GLY A 169 -2.31 8.59 17.14
CA GLY A 169 -3.34 9.50 17.65
C GLY A 169 -2.93 10.97 17.48
N THR A 170 -2.83 11.70 18.59
CA THR A 170 -2.38 13.11 18.60
C THR A 170 -0.87 13.27 18.81
N VAL A 171 -0.15 12.19 19.10
CA VAL A 171 1.29 12.23 19.39
C VAL A 171 2.04 12.10 18.08
N GLN A 172 2.90 13.08 17.80
CA GLN A 172 3.80 13.07 16.65
C GLN A 172 5.25 13.03 17.12
N LYS A 173 6.04 12.17 16.48
CA LYS A 173 7.48 12.08 16.68
C LYS A 173 8.19 12.18 15.33
N VAL A 174 9.26 12.97 15.28
CA VAL A 174 10.02 13.24 14.06
C VAL A 174 11.47 12.80 14.24
N GLU A 175 12.00 12.07 13.27
CA GLU A 175 13.42 11.75 13.14
C GLU A 175 13.95 12.29 11.82
N ARG A 176 15.16 12.87 11.84
CA ARG A 176 15.78 13.49 10.65
C ARG A 176 17.16 12.92 10.41
N LEU A 177 17.47 12.65 9.15
CA LEU A 177 18.76 12.12 8.69
C LEU A 177 19.22 12.94 7.48
N GLU A 178 20.53 12.98 7.22
CA GLU A 178 21.02 13.58 5.98
C GLU A 178 20.49 12.82 4.77
N TYR A 179 20.00 13.56 3.76
CA TYR A 179 19.57 12.96 2.50
C TYR A 179 20.78 12.87 1.58
N ASP A 180 21.30 11.65 1.41
CA ASP A 180 22.17 11.32 0.28
C ASP A 180 21.29 10.85 -0.87
N ASN A 181 21.43 11.43 -2.05
CA ASN A 181 20.64 11.12 -3.26
C ASN A 181 20.80 9.66 -3.73
N ASN A 182 21.70 8.87 -3.13
CA ASN A 182 21.74 7.41 -3.28
C ASN A 182 20.59 6.69 -2.54
N PHE A 183 19.96 7.33 -1.54
CA PHE A 183 18.81 6.79 -0.83
C PHE A 183 17.54 7.17 -1.57
N LYS A 184 17.06 6.24 -2.38
CA LYS A 184 15.72 6.37 -2.94
C LYS A 184 14.67 6.29 -1.82
N ILE A 185 13.78 7.28 -1.72
CA ILE A 185 12.50 7.19 -1.02
C ILE A 185 11.62 6.27 -1.88
N SER A 186 11.91 4.98 -1.78
CA SER A 186 11.04 3.93 -2.29
C SER A 186 10.42 3.18 -1.12
N SER A 187 9.16 2.78 -1.31
CA SER A 187 8.46 1.90 -0.38
C SER A 187 9.28 0.64 -0.10
N ASP A 188 9.98 0.09 -1.10
CA ASP A 188 10.90 -1.04 -0.97
C ASP A 188 12.03 -0.79 0.03
N TYR A 189 12.70 0.37 -0.03
CA TYR A 189 13.78 0.69 0.91
C TYR A 189 13.27 0.78 2.35
N ILE A 190 12.11 1.43 2.55
CA ILE A 190 11.50 1.57 3.87
C ILE A 190 11.09 0.20 4.40
N ILE A 191 10.46 -0.63 3.57
CA ILE A 191 10.01 -1.97 3.94
C ILE A 191 11.20 -2.86 4.29
N GLU A 192 12.27 -2.82 3.50
CA GLU A 192 13.48 -3.57 3.80
C GLU A 192 14.10 -3.11 5.11
N LYS A 193 14.20 -1.80 5.35
CA LYS A 193 14.79 -1.27 6.59
C LYS A 193 13.94 -1.55 7.82
N MET A 194 12.63 -1.34 7.73
CA MET A 194 11.73 -1.43 8.88
C MET A 194 11.30 -2.85 9.15
N PHE A 195 10.90 -3.57 8.12
CA PHE A 195 10.39 -4.93 8.25
C PHE A 195 11.48 -5.97 8.01
N GLY A 196 12.66 -5.63 7.47
CA GLY A 196 13.76 -6.59 7.31
C GLY A 196 13.33 -7.84 6.55
N VAL A 197 12.35 -7.71 5.64
CA VAL A 197 11.52 -8.84 5.18
C VAL A 197 12.34 -9.94 4.52
N ALA A 198 13.46 -9.58 3.88
CA ALA A 198 14.40 -10.55 3.31
C ALA A 198 15.18 -11.38 4.34
N ARG A 199 15.25 -10.93 5.60
CA ARG A 199 16.13 -11.48 6.66
C ARG A 199 15.36 -12.05 7.85
N ARG A 200 14.04 -11.92 7.90
CA ARG A 200 13.23 -12.44 9.02
C ARG A 200 11.82 -12.82 8.60
N LYS A 201 11.20 -13.65 9.45
CA LYS A 201 9.78 -13.99 9.33
C LYS A 201 8.92 -12.82 9.83
N VAL A 202 8.06 -12.30 8.96
CA VAL A 202 7.01 -11.32 9.28
C VAL A 202 5.65 -12.01 9.15
N GLN A 203 4.81 -11.89 10.16
CA GLN A 203 3.43 -12.35 10.18
C GLN A 203 2.53 -11.13 10.23
N ILE A 204 1.65 -11.01 9.24
CA ILE A 204 0.69 -9.91 9.14
C ILE A 204 -0.68 -10.54 9.26
N LYS A 205 -1.54 -10.00 10.13
CA LYS A 205 -2.92 -10.46 10.20
C LYS A 205 -3.74 -9.82 9.08
N ASN A 206 -3.85 -8.50 9.08
CA ASN A 206 -4.56 -7.74 8.06
C ASN A 206 -3.58 -6.88 7.27
N LEU A 207 -3.52 -7.08 5.96
CA LEU A 207 -2.75 -6.26 5.03
C LEU A 207 -3.70 -5.52 4.09
N GLN A 208 -3.68 -4.21 4.12
CA GLN A 208 -4.35 -3.36 3.16
C GLN A 208 -3.33 -2.72 2.22
N ILE A 209 -3.57 -2.78 0.92
CA ILE A 209 -2.72 -2.13 -0.08
C ILE A 209 -3.61 -1.24 -0.94
N ASP A 210 -3.31 0.04 -0.95
CA ASP A 210 -4.00 1.00 -1.81
C ASP A 210 -3.53 0.84 -3.26
N ARG A 211 -4.41 1.12 -4.22
CA ARG A 211 -4.14 0.99 -5.66
C ARG A 211 -2.83 1.63 -6.12
N GLU A 212 -2.53 2.82 -5.59
CA GLU A 212 -1.34 3.61 -5.96
C GLU A 212 -0.06 3.08 -5.31
N ALA A 213 -0.18 2.24 -4.29
CA ALA A 213 0.94 1.57 -3.62
C ALA A 213 1.27 0.19 -4.22
N LEU A 214 0.56 -0.22 -5.28
CA LEU A 214 0.74 -1.50 -5.95
C LEU A 214 2.04 -1.51 -6.78
N ASP A 215 3.15 -1.81 -6.11
CA ASP A 215 4.33 -2.37 -6.78
C ASP A 215 4.27 -3.91 -6.69
N LEU A 216 4.32 -4.58 -7.84
CA LEU A 216 4.35 -6.04 -7.92
C LEU A 216 5.56 -6.63 -7.19
N GLN A 217 6.67 -5.89 -7.08
CA GLN A 217 7.85 -6.30 -6.31
C GLN A 217 7.55 -6.27 -4.81
N LEU A 218 6.86 -5.23 -4.34
CA LEU A 218 6.43 -5.05 -2.96
C LEU A 218 5.45 -6.15 -2.52
N MET A 219 4.57 -6.60 -3.42
CA MET A 219 3.66 -7.73 -3.18
C MET A 219 4.39 -9.03 -2.84
N ARG A 220 5.60 -9.25 -3.37
CA ARG A 220 6.39 -10.46 -3.09
C ARG A 220 6.89 -10.51 -1.65
N HIS A 221 7.00 -9.37 -0.98
CA HIS A 221 7.40 -9.30 0.42
C HIS A 221 6.26 -9.74 1.36
N PHE A 222 5.01 -9.71 0.92
CA PHE A 222 3.85 -9.91 1.79
C PHE A 222 2.95 -11.07 1.34
N GLN A 223 3.55 -12.25 1.18
CA GLN A 223 2.87 -13.46 0.70
C GLN A 223 2.16 -14.29 1.80
N ASN A 224 2.14 -13.83 3.05
CA ASN A 224 1.66 -14.62 4.20
C ASN A 224 0.82 -13.80 5.19
N ALA A 225 0.06 -12.82 4.70
CA ALA A 225 -0.99 -12.19 5.46
C ALA A 225 -2.18 -13.15 5.69
N GLU A 226 -2.81 -13.11 6.86
CA GLU A 226 -4.03 -13.89 7.11
C GLU A 226 -5.21 -13.37 6.27
N PHE A 227 -5.25 -12.05 6.07
CA PHE A 227 -6.20 -11.36 5.21
C PHE A 227 -5.50 -10.26 4.42
N LEU A 228 -5.68 -10.26 3.11
CA LEU A 228 -5.19 -9.23 2.21
C LEU A 228 -6.38 -8.50 1.57
N SER A 229 -6.40 -7.17 1.65
CA SER A 229 -7.40 -6.34 0.99
C SER A 229 -6.74 -5.30 0.10
N PHE A 230 -7.27 -5.13 -1.10
CA PHE A 230 -6.89 -4.06 -2.00
C PHE A 230 -7.92 -2.95 -1.94
N ALA A 231 -7.47 -1.74 -1.62
CA ALA A 231 -8.31 -0.57 -1.51
C ALA A 231 -8.37 0.19 -2.84
N GLY A 232 -9.56 0.73 -3.12
CA GLY A 232 -9.87 1.41 -4.37
C GLY A 232 -10.35 0.46 -5.47
N THR A 233 -10.38 0.99 -6.70
CA THR A 233 -10.79 0.23 -7.88
C THR A 233 -9.60 -0.51 -8.49
N GLY A 234 -9.68 -1.84 -8.57
CA GLY A 234 -8.62 -2.67 -9.14
C GLY A 234 -9.08 -3.57 -10.28
N SER A 235 -8.10 -4.08 -11.04
CA SER A 235 -8.29 -5.14 -12.04
C SER A 235 -7.94 -6.49 -11.43
N LEU A 236 -8.52 -7.57 -11.96
CA LEU A 236 -8.31 -8.93 -11.45
C LEU A 236 -6.85 -9.40 -11.59
N LYS A 237 -6.02 -8.77 -12.44
CA LYS A 237 -4.58 -9.11 -12.60
C LYS A 237 -3.80 -9.11 -11.30
N VAL A 238 -4.23 -8.30 -10.33
CA VAL A 238 -3.54 -8.18 -9.05
C VAL A 238 -3.63 -9.49 -8.24
N PHE A 239 -4.62 -10.35 -8.49
CA PHE A 239 -4.69 -11.67 -7.85
C PHE A 239 -3.59 -12.62 -8.35
N ASN A 240 -3.07 -12.43 -9.57
CA ASN A 240 -2.13 -13.36 -10.20
C ASN A 240 -0.75 -13.43 -9.52
N VAL A 241 -0.40 -12.43 -8.71
CA VAL A 241 0.89 -12.33 -8.03
C VAL A 241 0.86 -12.76 -6.56
N ASN A 242 -0.31 -13.22 -6.06
CA ASN A 242 -0.53 -13.37 -4.64
C ASN A 242 -0.77 -14.82 -4.18
N GLN A 243 -0.18 -15.20 -3.04
CA GLN A 243 -0.30 -16.54 -2.45
C GLN A 243 -1.14 -16.58 -1.16
N ASN A 244 -1.72 -15.45 -0.75
CA ASN A 244 -2.56 -15.37 0.44
C ASN A 244 -3.85 -16.16 0.24
N ASN A 245 -4.31 -16.79 1.31
CA ASN A 245 -5.50 -17.63 1.26
C ASN A 245 -6.80 -16.82 1.27
N ARG A 246 -6.81 -15.63 1.89
CA ARG A 246 -8.00 -14.78 1.97
C ARG A 246 -7.70 -13.41 1.37
N ILE A 247 -8.33 -13.10 0.23
CA ILE A 247 -8.08 -11.88 -0.53
C ILE A 247 -9.39 -11.13 -0.79
N HIS A 248 -9.38 -9.82 -0.64
CA HIS A 248 -10.51 -8.93 -0.91
C HIS A 248 -10.13 -7.81 -1.88
N PHE A 249 -11.01 -7.50 -2.82
CA PHE A 249 -10.98 -6.27 -3.61
C PHE A 249 -12.14 -5.37 -3.21
N ALA A 250 -11.81 -4.16 -2.75
CA ALA A 250 -12.82 -3.19 -2.32
C ALA A 250 -13.81 -2.85 -3.44
N LYS A 251 -13.32 -2.73 -4.68
CA LYS A 251 -14.14 -2.44 -5.85
C LYS A 251 -13.49 -2.98 -7.12
N CYS A 252 -14.28 -3.56 -8.01
CA CYS A 252 -13.84 -3.93 -9.36
C CYS A 252 -14.72 -3.25 -10.42
N ASN A 253 -14.06 -2.68 -11.44
CA ASN A 253 -14.74 -2.03 -12.57
C ASN A 253 -14.46 -2.73 -13.90
N ASP A 254 -13.28 -3.34 -14.06
CA ASP A 254 -12.83 -3.98 -15.30
C ASP A 254 -12.67 -5.48 -15.06
N VAL A 255 -13.68 -6.24 -15.47
CA VAL A 255 -13.80 -7.67 -15.16
C VAL A 255 -13.56 -8.57 -16.37
N GLU A 256 -13.96 -8.14 -17.56
CA GLU A 256 -13.91 -8.99 -18.77
C GLU A 256 -12.51 -9.40 -19.21
N THR A 257 -11.54 -8.48 -19.22
CA THR A 257 -10.23 -8.74 -19.82
C THR A 257 -9.39 -9.74 -19.04
N ASP A 258 -9.64 -9.86 -17.73
CA ASP A 258 -8.76 -10.55 -16.79
C ASP A 258 -9.44 -11.76 -16.14
N PHE A 259 -10.69 -12.04 -16.51
CA PHE A 259 -11.50 -13.09 -15.91
C PHE A 259 -10.91 -14.49 -16.10
N ALA A 260 -10.51 -14.82 -17.32
CA ALA A 260 -9.94 -16.13 -17.62
C ALA A 260 -8.66 -16.40 -16.80
N ASP A 261 -7.79 -15.39 -16.69
CA ASP A 261 -6.58 -15.47 -15.87
C ASP A 261 -6.92 -15.66 -14.39
N PHE A 262 -7.92 -14.94 -13.89
CA PHE A 262 -8.40 -15.09 -12.52
C PHE A 262 -8.96 -16.49 -12.22
N VAL A 263 -9.76 -17.07 -13.12
CA VAL A 263 -10.28 -18.43 -12.92
C VAL A 263 -9.14 -19.45 -12.90
N ASN A 264 -8.13 -19.26 -13.76
CA ASN A 264 -6.97 -20.16 -13.84
C ASN A 264 -6.12 -20.21 -12.56
N ILE A 265 -6.10 -19.13 -11.76
CA ILE A 265 -5.35 -19.12 -10.49
C ILE A 265 -6.13 -19.74 -9.32
N CYS A 266 -7.45 -19.95 -9.45
CA CYS A 266 -8.32 -20.50 -8.42
C CYS A 266 -8.13 -22.03 -8.28
N SER A 267 -6.99 -22.45 -7.71
CA SER A 267 -6.56 -23.85 -7.69
C SER A 267 -6.42 -24.45 -6.30
N LYS A 268 -6.21 -23.62 -5.27
CA LYS A 268 -5.84 -24.08 -3.93
C LYS A 268 -7.06 -24.17 -3.01
N VAL A 269 -7.35 -25.37 -2.51
CA VAL A 269 -8.42 -25.59 -1.52
C VAL A 269 -8.27 -24.66 -0.31
N GLY A 270 -9.38 -24.04 0.08
CA GLY A 270 -9.45 -23.07 1.17
C GLY A 270 -9.08 -21.64 0.76
N GLN A 271 -8.70 -21.41 -0.50
CA GLN A 271 -8.54 -20.07 -1.01
C GLN A 271 -9.91 -19.39 -1.16
N PHE A 272 -9.99 -18.16 -0.68
CA PHE A 272 -11.20 -17.36 -0.59
C PHE A 272 -10.93 -15.97 -1.13
N TYR A 273 -11.68 -15.60 -2.16
CA TYR A 273 -11.67 -14.29 -2.77
C TYR A 273 -13.01 -13.60 -2.50
N SER A 274 -12.95 -12.28 -2.37
CA SER A 274 -14.16 -11.47 -2.30
C SER A 274 -13.97 -10.15 -3.05
N ILE A 275 -15.03 -9.66 -3.68
CA ILE A 275 -14.98 -8.49 -4.55
C ILE A 275 -16.22 -7.63 -4.28
N GLY A 276 -16.01 -6.35 -3.99
CA GLY A 276 -17.08 -5.39 -3.77
C GLY A 276 -17.66 -4.82 -5.07
N PHE A 277 -18.99 -4.66 -5.12
CA PHE A 277 -19.73 -4.08 -6.23
C PHE A 277 -20.78 -3.09 -5.74
N GLN A 278 -20.91 -1.96 -6.46
CA GLN A 278 -21.84 -0.90 -6.08
C GLN A 278 -23.29 -1.21 -6.46
N HIS A 279 -23.51 -1.92 -7.57
CA HIS A 279 -24.83 -2.13 -8.14
C HIS A 279 -25.08 -3.62 -8.39
N GLN A 280 -26.30 -4.08 -8.13
CA GLN A 280 -26.69 -5.47 -8.39
C GLN A 280 -26.53 -5.84 -9.88
N THR A 281 -26.82 -4.93 -10.81
CA THR A 281 -26.65 -5.16 -12.25
C THR A 281 -25.22 -5.55 -12.62
N THR A 282 -24.23 -4.86 -12.06
CA THR A 282 -22.81 -5.18 -12.29
C THR A 282 -22.39 -6.49 -11.62
N VAL A 283 -23.05 -6.88 -10.53
CA VAL A 283 -22.86 -8.20 -9.92
C VAL A 283 -23.40 -9.29 -10.84
N GLU A 284 -24.61 -9.11 -11.36
CA GLU A 284 -25.25 -10.06 -12.27
C GLU A 284 -24.44 -10.26 -13.55
N GLU A 285 -23.93 -9.19 -14.15
CA GLU A 285 -23.02 -9.25 -15.30
C GLU A 285 -21.78 -10.09 -14.99
N PHE A 286 -21.12 -9.86 -13.84
CA PHE A 286 -19.94 -10.63 -13.43
C PHE A 286 -20.28 -12.08 -13.08
N PHE A 287 -21.43 -12.33 -12.44
CA PHE A 287 -21.89 -13.66 -12.07
C PHE A 287 -22.24 -14.49 -13.31
N GLU A 288 -22.80 -13.86 -14.34
CA GLU A 288 -23.11 -14.48 -15.64
C GLU A 288 -21.84 -14.97 -16.35
N MET A 289 -20.69 -14.30 -16.15
CA MET A 289 -19.42 -14.79 -16.69
C MET A 289 -19.03 -16.16 -16.11
N PHE A 290 -19.32 -16.41 -14.83
CA PHE A 290 -19.11 -17.73 -14.22
C PHE A 290 -20.12 -18.76 -14.71
N ARG A 291 -21.39 -18.38 -14.91
CA ARG A 291 -22.41 -19.29 -15.46
C ARG A 291 -22.05 -19.81 -16.86
N ASN A 292 -21.38 -18.97 -17.65
CA ASN A 292 -20.95 -19.31 -19.01
C ASN A 292 -19.69 -20.18 -19.06
N LEU A 293 -19.08 -20.53 -17.92
CA LEU A 293 -17.94 -21.45 -17.91
C LEU A 293 -18.40 -22.89 -18.22
N PRO A 294 -17.60 -23.68 -18.98
CA PRO A 294 -17.93 -25.07 -19.25
C PRO A 294 -18.07 -25.89 -17.97
N GLY A 295 -19.21 -26.58 -17.82
CA GLY A 295 -19.49 -27.40 -16.65
C GLY A 295 -19.85 -26.61 -15.39
N ALA A 296 -20.19 -25.32 -15.53
CA ALA A 296 -20.80 -24.55 -14.45
C ALA A 296 -22.22 -25.05 -14.18
N GLU A 297 -22.50 -25.33 -12.92
CA GLU A 297 -23.81 -25.76 -12.41
C GLU A 297 -24.34 -24.73 -11.43
N THR A 298 -25.66 -24.67 -11.28
CA THR A 298 -26.31 -23.82 -10.28
C THR A 298 -26.80 -24.67 -9.12
N GLY A 299 -26.52 -24.23 -7.90
CA GLY A 299 -26.83 -24.97 -6.70
C GLY A 299 -27.00 -24.08 -5.48
N LYS A 300 -26.89 -24.69 -4.30
CA LYS A 300 -26.89 -24.03 -2.98
C LYS A 300 -25.70 -24.53 -2.17
N SER A 301 -25.05 -23.61 -1.46
CA SER A 301 -24.07 -23.93 -0.42
C SER A 301 -24.61 -23.54 0.96
N ASP A 302 -24.03 -24.11 2.02
CA ASP A 302 -24.36 -23.70 3.37
C ASP A 302 -24.02 -22.22 3.63
N GLU A 303 -23.03 -21.69 2.92
CA GLU A 303 -22.63 -20.29 2.96
C GLU A 303 -23.63 -19.35 2.27
N SER A 304 -24.25 -19.75 1.14
CA SER A 304 -25.19 -18.90 0.41
C SER A 304 -26.64 -19.03 0.89
N ARG A 305 -27.03 -20.18 1.48
CA ARG A 305 -28.46 -20.52 1.73
C ARG A 305 -29.23 -19.53 2.61
N LEU A 306 -28.54 -18.78 3.47
CA LEU A 306 -29.16 -17.81 4.39
C LEU A 306 -29.14 -16.37 3.85
N SER A 307 -28.49 -16.14 2.71
CA SER A 307 -28.40 -14.83 2.10
C SER A 307 -29.69 -14.49 1.34
N GLN A 308 -29.86 -13.21 0.97
CA GLN A 308 -30.94 -12.77 0.09
C GLN A 308 -30.87 -13.41 -1.31
N PHE A 309 -29.69 -13.89 -1.70
CA PHE A 309 -29.40 -14.51 -2.99
C PHE A 309 -28.82 -15.92 -2.74
N PRO A 310 -29.68 -16.94 -2.56
CA PRO A 310 -29.22 -18.27 -2.15
C PRO A 310 -28.48 -19.03 -3.26
N GLU A 311 -28.47 -18.49 -4.48
CA GLU A 311 -27.81 -19.08 -5.64
C GLU A 311 -26.30 -19.18 -5.44
N CYS A 312 -25.76 -20.35 -5.74
CA CYS A 312 -24.32 -20.60 -5.80
C CYS A 312 -23.98 -21.24 -7.14
N ILE A 313 -23.02 -20.65 -7.87
CA ILE A 313 -22.43 -21.28 -9.05
C ILE A 313 -21.35 -22.24 -8.60
N ILE A 314 -21.38 -23.46 -9.12
CA ILE A 314 -20.46 -24.54 -8.80
C ILE A 314 -19.72 -24.90 -10.09
N ILE A 315 -18.40 -24.79 -10.09
CA ILE A 315 -17.57 -25.13 -11.26
C ILE A 315 -16.59 -26.22 -10.84
N SER A 316 -16.63 -27.37 -11.53
CA SER A 316 -15.66 -28.44 -11.31
C SER A 316 -14.29 -27.99 -11.81
N MET A 317 -13.32 -27.83 -10.89
CA MET A 317 -11.95 -27.42 -11.22
C MET A 317 -11.04 -28.63 -11.44
N SER A 318 -11.30 -29.74 -10.74
CA SER A 318 -10.64 -31.03 -10.91
C SER A 318 -11.53 -32.17 -10.40
N ASP A 319 -11.01 -33.40 -10.38
CA ASP A 319 -11.73 -34.53 -9.76
C ASP A 319 -11.95 -34.36 -8.26
N GLU A 320 -11.11 -33.57 -7.59
CA GLU A 320 -11.10 -33.39 -6.13
C GLU A 320 -11.61 -32.01 -5.68
N THR A 321 -11.66 -31.03 -6.58
CA THR A 321 -11.92 -29.63 -6.21
C THR A 321 -12.99 -28.96 -7.05
N GLU A 322 -13.73 -28.05 -6.42
CA GLU A 322 -14.74 -27.19 -7.03
C GLU A 322 -14.53 -25.73 -6.64
N LEU A 323 -15.00 -24.83 -7.51
CA LEU A 323 -15.08 -23.40 -7.25
C LEU A 323 -16.54 -23.03 -6.98
N ASN A 324 -16.80 -22.49 -5.80
CA ASN A 324 -18.12 -22.03 -5.38
C ASN A 324 -18.15 -20.49 -5.43
N VAL A 325 -19.10 -19.94 -6.18
CA VAL A 325 -19.28 -18.50 -6.35
C VAL A 325 -20.68 -18.11 -5.91
N TRP A 326 -20.79 -17.12 -5.03
CA TRP A 326 -22.08 -16.59 -4.57
C TRP A 326 -21.92 -15.09 -4.28
N PHE A 327 -23.03 -14.39 -4.08
CA PHE A 327 -22.99 -12.99 -3.69
C PHE A 327 -24.08 -12.65 -2.68
N GLU A 328 -23.90 -11.54 -1.98
CA GLU A 328 -24.89 -11.04 -1.03
C GLU A 328 -24.81 -9.52 -0.90
N LYS A 329 -25.80 -8.93 -0.22
CA LYS A 329 -25.66 -7.57 0.29
C LYS A 329 -24.61 -7.56 1.38
N THR A 330 -23.73 -6.56 1.35
CA THR A 330 -22.63 -6.44 2.30
C THR A 330 -23.17 -6.28 3.73
N ASN A 331 -22.91 -7.28 4.58
CA ASN A 331 -23.34 -7.33 5.96
C ASN A 331 -22.40 -6.52 6.90
N GLU A 332 -22.75 -6.42 8.18
CA GLU A 332 -21.93 -5.66 9.17
C GLU A 332 -20.52 -6.22 9.39
N GLU A 333 -20.33 -7.53 9.24
CA GLU A 333 -19.00 -8.15 9.38
C GLU A 333 -18.10 -7.79 8.20
N ASP A 334 -18.66 -7.76 6.99
CA ASP A 334 -17.94 -7.44 5.77
C ASP A 334 -17.71 -5.92 5.61
N LYS A 335 -18.56 -5.08 6.22
CA LYS A 335 -18.41 -3.61 6.24
C LYS A 335 -17.10 -3.11 6.84
N VAL A 336 -16.41 -3.96 7.63
CA VAL A 336 -15.09 -3.64 8.19
C VAL A 336 -14.04 -3.46 7.10
N TYR A 337 -14.21 -4.12 5.94
CA TYR A 337 -13.24 -4.09 4.83
C TYR A 337 -13.84 -3.80 3.44
N CYS A 338 -15.16 -3.90 3.29
CA CYS A 338 -15.88 -3.67 2.05
C CYS A 338 -16.97 -2.61 2.25
N ASN A 339 -16.89 -1.49 1.55
CA ASN A 339 -17.85 -0.38 1.70
C ASN A 339 -18.91 -0.32 0.59
N THR A 340 -18.91 -1.28 -0.33
CA THR A 340 -19.87 -1.35 -1.44
C THR A 340 -21.16 -2.04 -0.99
N GLU A 341 -22.25 -1.83 -1.74
CA GLU A 341 -23.57 -2.37 -1.37
C GLU A 341 -23.63 -3.90 -1.48
N PHE A 342 -22.91 -4.48 -2.44
CA PHE A 342 -22.86 -5.92 -2.68
C PHE A 342 -21.43 -6.43 -2.59
N ILE A 343 -21.31 -7.71 -2.23
CA ILE A 343 -20.04 -8.45 -2.20
C ILE A 343 -20.22 -9.80 -2.87
N VAL A 344 -19.35 -10.09 -3.85
CA VAL A 344 -19.21 -11.41 -4.46
C VAL A 344 -18.15 -12.18 -3.69
N LYS A 345 -18.41 -13.45 -3.39
CA LYS A 345 -17.55 -14.36 -2.64
C LYS A 345 -17.28 -15.59 -3.49
N ILE A 346 -16.01 -15.96 -3.58
CA ILE A 346 -15.50 -17.02 -4.45
C ILE A 346 -14.58 -17.88 -3.60
N LYS A 347 -14.83 -19.18 -3.53
CA LYS A 347 -14.09 -20.09 -2.66
C LYS A 347 -13.76 -21.38 -3.38
N VAL A 348 -12.51 -21.81 -3.27
CA VAL A 348 -12.08 -23.11 -3.76
C VAL A 348 -12.28 -24.14 -2.65
N GLN A 349 -13.04 -25.20 -2.93
CA GLN A 349 -13.42 -26.22 -1.95
C GLN A 349 -13.15 -27.63 -2.48
N ASN A 350 -13.25 -28.62 -1.59
CA ASN A 350 -13.28 -30.02 -2.00
C ASN A 350 -14.61 -30.28 -2.71
N ARG A 351 -14.58 -31.18 -3.70
CA ARG A 351 -15.75 -31.53 -4.49
C ARG A 351 -16.89 -32.08 -3.62
N GLY A 352 -18.12 -31.68 -3.94
CA GLY A 352 -19.33 -32.05 -3.22
C GLY A 352 -19.61 -31.19 -1.98
N HIS A 353 -18.95 -30.05 -1.83
CA HIS A 353 -19.22 -29.11 -0.75
C HIS A 353 -20.57 -28.39 -0.95
N ALA A 354 -20.88 -28.00 -2.20
CA ALA A 354 -22.19 -27.46 -2.55
C ALA A 354 -23.08 -28.49 -3.25
N HIS A 355 -24.40 -28.26 -3.17
CA HIS A 355 -25.41 -29.15 -3.75
C HIS A 355 -26.04 -28.53 -4.99
N VAL A 356 -25.92 -29.22 -6.12
CA VAL A 356 -26.60 -28.89 -7.38
C VAL A 356 -28.11 -29.03 -7.20
N ILE A 357 -28.89 -28.12 -7.78
CA ILE A 357 -30.37 -28.13 -7.72
C ILE A 357 -30.97 -28.68 -9.01
#